data_AF-A0AAV7ZAK1-F1
#
_entry.id   AF-A0AAV7ZAK1-F1
#
_cell.length_a   1.000
_cell.length_b   1.000
_cell.length_c   1.000
_cell.angle_alpha   90.00
_cell.angle_beta   90.00
_cell.angle_gamma   90.00
#
_symmetry.space_group_name_H-M   'P 1'
#
loop_
_entity.id
_entity.type
_entity.pdbx_description
1 polymer ?
#
loop_
_entity_poly.entity_id
_entity_poly.type
_entity_poly.pdbx_seq_one_letter_code
_entity_poly.pdbx_strand_id
1 'polypeptide(L)'
;MIEHSSTEERLTISNSIFENCSPLSQKFKDENTITDLEEKIVDSLHKLHKDLEKIEVVNEFFQKKMSKMEKEDQEKLEELCENFTNLKNNYQESGKECTTNLYKLMELFKQKEDAQQEQLNRRLTSLENVKEMRDSLILENLKLKKKVSTLKKQIVTQKEESENSKQESEQEKKKIMLKRNWLNHVNVLPLKKSLEKYLENKKSEVACMEDEYDFTWNFGKKIPFSYHGENNESKRPLINSSIPFVYGGVSKVPSPVQIFCVGIISEFARSFISLCALNGVKIKEFYIENEFHYSMKAFLDLKPSDKYVTKMGIRVSVQTSEHQEDIQKWFKMAQENCSMINFLQCPTDFELEYEYSQKYDNEIRKEMSKGLFNGINSNKLKKNRRKISKSKSNKEFNIIKVRGIWDLRNSSKSSQFKGLILCEKNKKITCSIDWPVEIGGTNNGVNWHEFIAAGLSSMSLSMLVIMATLQKIKLEEIEINYIAQFDRKNLFEINNPKNSNKKKKKKQKKEFDNKLSLKYSIVSFRPGFEIQNLIQTVEKTSLCSYLAKNKIPIDFDLKINEEVSEQTLIASKQLSLLSEK
;
A
#
# COMPACT_ATOMS: atom_id res chain seq x y z
N MET A 1 56.09 49.05 -5.96
CA MET A 1 56.84 47.77 -5.96
C MET A 1 56.21 46.67 -6.84
N ILE A 2 54.87 46.58 -6.99
CA ILE A 2 54.23 45.61 -7.92
C ILE A 2 54.14 46.14 -9.38
N GLU A 3 54.28 47.46 -9.58
CA GLU A 3 54.28 48.09 -10.92
C GLU A 3 55.55 47.85 -11.75
N HIS A 4 56.54 47.12 -11.23
CA HIS A 4 57.82 46.86 -11.92
C HIS A 4 58.20 45.39 -12.06
N SER A 5 57.31 44.43 -11.80
CA SER A 5 57.60 43.02 -12.09
C SER A 5 57.24 42.66 -13.54
N SER A 6 58.16 41.96 -14.22
CA SER A 6 58.01 41.51 -15.59
C SER A 6 56.93 40.42 -15.71
N THR A 7 56.42 40.22 -16.92
CA THR A 7 55.37 39.25 -17.26
C THR A 7 55.74 37.81 -16.87
N GLU A 8 57.04 37.47 -16.83
CA GLU A 8 57.53 36.17 -16.38
C GLU A 8 57.35 35.93 -14.87
N GLU A 9 57.59 36.93 -14.01
CA GLU A 9 57.42 36.77 -12.55
C GLU A 9 55.95 36.56 -12.16
N ARG A 10 55.01 37.14 -12.91
CA ARG A 10 53.56 36.95 -12.70
C ARG A 10 53.09 35.56 -13.14
N LEU A 11 53.70 35.00 -14.19
CA LEU A 11 53.47 33.62 -14.66
C LEU A 11 54.01 32.59 -13.66
N THR A 12 55.14 32.86 -13.01
CA THR A 12 55.71 31.97 -11.99
C THR A 12 54.85 31.89 -10.73
N ILE A 13 54.25 33.01 -10.30
CA ILE A 13 53.30 33.03 -9.16
C ILE A 13 51.99 32.30 -9.51
N SER A 14 51.50 32.44 -10.75
CA SER A 14 50.32 31.71 -11.23
C SER A 14 50.57 30.21 -11.33
N ASN A 15 51.76 29.80 -11.79
CA ASN A 15 52.14 28.39 -11.91
C ASN A 15 52.43 27.73 -10.55
N SER A 16 52.98 28.46 -9.56
CA SER A 16 53.18 27.91 -8.21
C SER A 16 51.87 27.68 -7.45
N ILE A 17 50.80 28.41 -7.80
CA ILE A 17 49.45 28.15 -7.29
C ILE A 17 48.84 26.91 -7.97
N PHE A 18 49.12 26.70 -9.25
CA PHE A 18 48.61 25.57 -10.03
C PHE A 18 49.27 24.23 -9.68
N GLU A 19 50.59 24.20 -9.46
CA GLU A 19 51.32 22.96 -9.12
C GLU A 19 50.97 22.43 -7.72
N ASN A 20 50.58 23.29 -6.79
CA ASN A 20 50.14 22.89 -5.44
C ASN A 20 48.72 22.27 -5.41
N CYS A 21 47.97 22.31 -6.51
CA CYS A 21 46.64 21.69 -6.60
C CYS A 21 46.65 20.30 -7.29
N SER A 22 47.79 19.85 -7.79
CA SER A 22 47.90 18.60 -8.56
C SER A 22 47.87 17.27 -7.75
N PRO A 23 48.13 17.18 -6.43
CA PRO A 23 48.06 15.90 -5.71
C PRO A 23 46.66 15.48 -5.22
N LEU A 24 45.60 16.21 -5.57
CA LEU A 24 44.28 16.05 -4.93
C LEU A 24 43.41 14.89 -5.46
N SER A 25 43.85 14.15 -6.48
CA SER A 25 43.03 13.06 -7.06
C SER A 25 42.93 11.79 -6.20
N GLN A 26 43.66 11.69 -5.07
CA GLN A 26 43.66 10.50 -4.20
C GLN A 26 42.96 10.67 -2.83
N LYS A 27 42.36 11.82 -2.52
CA LYS A 27 41.75 12.10 -1.19
C LYS A 27 40.25 12.44 -1.18
N PHE A 28 39.48 11.99 -2.16
CA PHE A 28 38.02 12.19 -2.17
C PHE A 28 37.29 11.03 -1.48
N LYS A 29 37.23 11.03 -0.14
CA LYS A 29 36.30 10.18 0.63
C LYS A 29 35.63 10.86 1.83
N ASP A 30 36.00 12.09 2.18
CA ASP A 30 35.37 12.81 3.30
C ASP A 30 34.53 13.98 2.79
N GLU A 31 33.23 14.00 3.15
CA GLU A 31 32.31 15.11 2.83
C GLU A 31 32.81 16.45 3.39
N ASN A 32 33.53 16.43 4.52
CA ASN A 32 34.09 17.63 5.13
C ASN A 32 35.16 18.32 4.27
N THR A 33 35.85 17.59 3.38
CA THR A 33 36.91 18.19 2.54
C THR A 33 36.36 18.95 1.34
N ILE A 34 35.13 18.64 0.90
CA ILE A 34 34.46 19.33 -0.21
C ILE A 34 33.93 20.68 0.26
N THR A 35 33.33 20.73 1.45
CA THR A 35 32.79 21.95 2.05
C THR A 35 33.88 23.01 2.27
N ASP A 36 35.06 22.60 2.79
CA ASP A 36 36.23 23.47 2.96
C ASP A 36 36.76 24.05 1.62
N LEU A 37 36.63 23.29 0.54
CA LEU A 37 37.07 23.70 -0.80
C LEU A 37 36.07 24.67 -1.44
N GLU A 38 34.77 24.45 -1.24
CA GLU A 38 33.73 25.39 -1.66
C GLU A 38 33.87 26.72 -0.94
N GLU A 39 34.14 26.72 0.37
CA GLU A 39 34.34 27.93 1.17
C GLU A 39 35.56 28.73 0.68
N LYS A 40 36.70 28.06 0.43
CA LYS A 40 37.92 28.71 -0.11
C LYS A 40 37.72 29.30 -1.51
N ILE A 41 36.93 28.65 -2.36
CA ILE A 41 36.60 29.16 -3.70
C ILE A 41 35.68 30.39 -3.60
N VAL A 42 34.68 30.34 -2.72
CA VAL A 42 33.77 31.47 -2.47
C VAL A 42 34.52 32.68 -1.93
N ASP A 43 35.45 32.48 -0.99
CA ASP A 43 36.30 33.54 -0.45
C ASP A 43 37.21 34.16 -1.50
N SER A 44 37.80 33.33 -2.37
CA SER A 44 38.66 33.79 -3.46
C SER A 44 37.87 34.59 -4.51
N LEU A 45 36.63 34.17 -4.82
CA LEU A 45 35.73 34.90 -5.72
C LEU A 45 35.24 36.22 -5.11
N HIS A 46 34.94 36.24 -3.81
CA HIS A 46 34.59 37.48 -3.09
C HIS A 46 35.74 38.47 -3.08
N LYS A 47 36.98 38.00 -2.87
CA LYS A 47 38.17 38.84 -2.92
C LYS A 47 38.38 39.44 -4.32
N LEU A 48 38.25 38.61 -5.36
CA LEU A 48 38.35 39.06 -6.75
C LEU A 48 37.26 40.10 -7.10
N HIS A 49 36.03 39.90 -6.63
CA HIS A 49 34.94 40.84 -6.83
C HIS A 49 35.20 42.20 -6.16
N LYS A 50 35.66 42.19 -4.90
CA LYS A 50 36.07 43.42 -4.20
C LYS A 50 37.24 44.14 -4.88
N ASP A 51 38.17 43.40 -5.47
CA ASP A 51 39.28 44.01 -6.20
C ASP A 51 38.83 44.58 -7.56
N LEU A 52 37.82 44.00 -8.21
CA LEU A 52 37.18 44.58 -9.40
C LEU A 52 36.36 45.84 -9.08
N GLU A 53 35.63 45.87 -7.96
CA GLU A 53 34.91 47.08 -7.51
C GLU A 53 35.89 48.25 -7.26
N LYS A 54 37.07 47.98 -6.69
CA LYS A 54 38.12 49.01 -6.53
C LYS A 54 38.61 49.54 -7.88
N ILE A 55 38.71 48.68 -8.91
CA ILE A 55 39.12 49.09 -10.26
C ILE A 55 38.04 49.96 -10.91
N GLU A 56 36.75 49.66 -10.73
CA GLU A 56 35.66 50.50 -11.23
C GLU A 56 35.65 51.89 -10.58
N VAL A 57 35.87 51.97 -9.26
CA VAL A 57 35.99 53.26 -8.55
C VAL A 57 37.18 54.07 -9.05
N VAL A 58 38.32 53.42 -9.33
CA VAL A 58 39.49 54.07 -9.93
C VAL A 58 39.16 54.57 -11.35
N ASN A 59 38.43 53.79 -12.15
CA ASN A 59 38.05 54.18 -13.50
C ASN A 59 37.08 55.38 -13.51
N GLU A 60 36.09 55.41 -12.61
CA GLU A 60 35.21 56.58 -12.41
C GLU A 60 35.99 57.81 -11.97
N PHE A 61 36.97 57.64 -11.06
CA PHE A 61 37.84 58.73 -10.62
C PHE A 61 38.66 59.29 -11.79
N PHE A 62 39.22 58.44 -12.65
CA PHE A 62 39.95 58.88 -13.84
C PHE A 62 39.04 59.57 -14.86
N GLN A 63 37.82 59.08 -15.10
CA GLN A 63 36.87 59.75 -16.00
C GLN A 63 36.46 61.13 -15.49
N LYS A 64 36.17 61.26 -14.19
CA LYS A 64 35.88 62.57 -13.56
C LYS A 64 37.08 63.52 -13.66
N LYS A 65 38.30 63.02 -13.45
CA LYS A 65 39.53 63.83 -13.52
C LYS A 65 39.83 64.28 -14.96
N MET A 66 39.62 63.42 -15.95
CA MET A 66 39.78 63.76 -17.37
C MET A 66 38.76 64.81 -17.80
N SER A 67 37.48 64.64 -17.46
CA SER A 67 36.44 65.63 -17.77
C SER A 67 36.69 66.99 -17.10
N LYS A 68 37.24 67.00 -15.89
CA LYS A 68 37.64 68.25 -15.21
C LYS A 68 38.82 68.93 -15.91
N MET A 69 39.83 68.16 -16.34
CA MET A 69 40.97 68.70 -17.08
C MET A 69 40.57 69.26 -18.44
N GLU A 70 39.70 68.57 -19.18
CA GLU A 70 39.17 69.07 -20.46
C GLU A 70 38.45 70.41 -20.28
N LYS A 71 37.69 70.56 -19.19
CA LYS A 71 36.99 71.80 -18.88
C LYS A 71 37.95 72.94 -18.47
N GLU A 72 38.95 72.65 -17.62
CA GLU A 72 39.97 73.61 -17.20
C GLU A 72 40.88 74.05 -18.39
N ASP A 73 41.17 73.14 -19.32
CA ASP A 73 41.94 73.45 -20.52
C ASP A 73 41.12 74.25 -21.54
N GLN A 74 39.81 73.99 -21.64
CA GLN A 74 38.90 74.74 -22.51
C GLN A 74 38.67 76.17 -22.00
N GLU A 75 38.52 76.37 -20.68
CA GLU A 75 38.43 77.71 -20.06
C GLU A 75 39.72 78.53 -20.30
N LYS A 76 40.90 77.90 -20.20
CA LYS A 76 42.19 78.55 -20.53
C LYS A 76 42.32 78.89 -22.01
N LEU A 77 41.75 78.07 -22.89
CA LEU A 77 41.76 78.31 -24.33
C LEU A 77 40.85 79.50 -24.70
N GLU A 78 39.71 79.63 -24.03
CA GLU A 78 38.81 80.78 -24.16
C GLU A 78 39.46 82.07 -23.64
N GLU A 79 40.11 82.03 -22.47
CA GLU A 79 40.88 83.16 -21.92
C GLU A 79 42.03 83.59 -22.85
N LEU A 80 42.75 82.62 -23.44
CA LEU A 80 43.79 82.90 -24.43
C LEU A 80 43.22 83.52 -25.71
N CYS A 81 42.07 83.04 -26.20
CA CYS A 81 41.37 83.60 -27.35
C CYS A 81 40.91 85.05 -27.10
N GLU A 82 40.41 85.35 -25.90
CA GLU A 82 39.98 86.69 -25.50
C GLU A 82 41.18 87.64 -25.40
N ASN A 83 42.28 87.19 -24.77
CA ASN A 83 43.55 87.92 -24.74
C ASN A 83 44.12 88.19 -26.15
N PHE A 84 44.02 87.21 -27.05
CA PHE A 84 44.46 87.36 -28.45
C PHE A 84 43.61 88.38 -29.21
N THR A 85 42.31 88.43 -28.93
CA THR A 85 41.37 89.39 -29.55
C THR A 85 41.63 90.81 -29.06
N ASN A 86 41.92 90.99 -27.77
CA ASN A 86 42.32 92.27 -27.19
C ASN A 86 43.68 92.76 -27.73
N LEU A 87 44.64 91.84 -27.89
CA LEU A 87 45.94 92.15 -28.51
C LEU A 87 45.78 92.59 -29.96
N LYS A 88 44.89 91.94 -30.72
CA LYS A 88 44.58 92.28 -32.12
C LYS A 88 43.95 93.67 -32.26
N ASN A 89 43.08 94.06 -31.32
CA ASN A 89 42.42 95.38 -31.32
C ASN A 89 43.37 96.52 -30.96
N ASN A 90 44.33 96.29 -30.04
CA ASN A 90 45.38 97.27 -29.71
C ASN A 90 46.46 97.41 -30.79
N TYR A 91 46.48 96.52 -31.79
CA TYR A 91 47.55 96.39 -32.79
C TYR A 91 47.39 97.32 -34.01
N GLN A 92 46.29 98.06 -34.13
CA GLN A 92 46.05 98.93 -35.29
C GLN A 92 46.90 100.22 -35.30
N GLU A 93 47.78 100.47 -34.32
CA GLU A 93 48.54 101.74 -34.24
C GLU A 93 50.07 101.68 -34.29
N SER A 94 50.74 100.52 -34.37
CA SER A 94 52.22 100.54 -34.47
C SER A 94 52.81 99.33 -35.19
N GLY A 95 53.32 99.56 -36.40
CA GLY A 95 53.85 98.53 -37.28
C GLY A 95 55.35 98.21 -37.13
N LYS A 96 55.66 96.97 -37.55
CA LYS A 96 56.93 96.40 -38.05
C LYS A 96 57.90 95.64 -37.14
N GLU A 97 57.77 95.61 -35.82
CA GLU A 97 58.63 94.73 -34.98
C GLU A 97 57.92 93.45 -34.48
N CYS A 98 56.66 93.26 -34.88
CA CYS A 98 55.73 92.41 -34.14
C CYS A 98 55.30 91.13 -34.90
N THR A 99 55.62 91.01 -36.19
CA THR A 99 55.38 89.77 -36.98
C THR A 99 56.29 88.61 -36.55
N THR A 100 57.53 88.88 -36.17
CA THR A 100 58.49 87.82 -35.76
C THR A 100 58.07 87.11 -34.47
N ASN A 101 57.50 87.86 -33.51
CA ASN A 101 57.03 87.28 -32.24
C ASN A 101 55.74 86.48 -32.41
N LEU A 102 54.85 86.90 -33.31
CA LEU A 102 53.62 86.14 -33.61
C LEU A 102 53.94 84.78 -34.25
N TYR A 103 54.88 84.74 -35.20
CA TYR A 103 55.31 83.47 -35.82
C TYR A 103 55.96 82.53 -34.80
N LYS A 104 56.83 83.05 -33.92
CA LYS A 104 57.39 82.24 -32.82
C LYS A 104 56.31 81.71 -31.86
N LEU A 105 55.29 82.51 -31.55
CA LEU A 105 54.20 82.06 -30.68
C LEU A 105 53.36 80.97 -31.35
N MET A 106 53.04 81.12 -32.64
CA MET A 106 52.31 80.10 -33.40
C MET A 106 53.10 78.80 -33.52
N GLU A 107 54.43 78.88 -33.69
CA GLU A 107 55.30 77.70 -33.74
C GLU A 107 55.37 76.98 -32.39
N LEU A 108 55.42 77.73 -31.28
CA LEU A 108 55.34 77.17 -29.93
C LEU A 108 53.97 76.54 -29.63
N PHE A 109 52.87 77.16 -30.08
CA PHE A 109 51.53 76.58 -29.95
C PHE A 109 51.42 75.26 -30.71
N LYS A 110 51.92 75.23 -31.94
CA LYS A 110 51.92 74.02 -32.76
C LYS A 110 52.74 72.89 -32.14
N GLN A 111 53.95 73.20 -31.62
CA GLN A 111 54.77 72.22 -30.90
C GLN A 111 54.07 71.68 -29.65
N LYS A 112 53.31 72.52 -28.93
CA LYS A 112 52.57 72.10 -27.73
C LYS A 112 51.35 71.25 -28.09
N GLU A 113 50.65 71.57 -29.17
CA GLU A 113 49.53 70.80 -29.72
C GLU A 113 50.02 69.41 -30.18
N ASP A 114 51.12 69.35 -30.92
CA ASP A 114 51.73 68.09 -31.36
C ASP A 114 52.14 67.21 -30.17
N ALA A 115 52.74 67.80 -29.12
CA ALA A 115 53.11 67.08 -27.90
C ALA A 115 51.90 66.57 -27.10
N GLN A 116 50.82 67.36 -27.03
CA GLN A 116 49.56 66.93 -26.39
C GLN A 116 48.89 65.82 -27.18
N GLN A 117 48.91 65.88 -28.52
CA GLN A 117 48.36 64.85 -29.39
C GLN A 117 49.14 63.53 -29.25
N GLU A 118 50.48 63.60 -29.17
CA GLU A 118 51.31 62.41 -28.92
C GLU A 118 51.01 61.80 -27.54
N GLN A 119 50.84 62.63 -26.50
CA GLN A 119 50.48 62.16 -25.16
C GLN A 119 49.08 61.51 -25.13
N LEU A 120 48.11 62.07 -25.87
CA LEU A 120 46.76 61.51 -26.01
C LEU A 120 46.81 60.15 -26.72
N ASN A 121 47.56 60.04 -27.82
CA ASN A 121 47.74 58.79 -28.56
C ASN A 121 48.37 57.69 -27.68
N ARG A 122 49.39 58.02 -26.89
CA ARG A 122 49.99 57.07 -25.93
C ARG A 122 48.98 56.60 -24.87
N ARG A 123 48.10 57.49 -24.38
CA ARG A 123 47.03 57.14 -23.45
C ARG A 123 45.98 56.24 -24.10
N LEU A 124 45.58 56.52 -25.34
CA LEU A 124 44.64 55.68 -26.09
C LEU A 124 45.18 54.26 -26.30
N THR A 125 46.44 54.12 -26.70
CA THR A 125 47.09 52.80 -26.83
C THR A 125 47.14 52.06 -25.49
N SER A 126 47.40 52.76 -24.37
CA SER A 126 47.37 52.15 -23.04
C SER A 126 45.97 51.66 -22.65
N LEU A 127 44.91 52.40 -23.03
CA LEU A 127 43.51 52.03 -22.80
C LEU A 127 43.09 50.82 -23.64
N GLU A 128 43.55 50.73 -24.90
CA GLU A 128 43.32 49.56 -25.75
C GLU A 128 43.95 48.30 -25.15
N ASN A 129 45.19 48.37 -24.67
CA ASN A 129 45.85 47.25 -23.99
C ASN A 129 45.11 46.81 -22.72
N VAL A 130 44.57 47.77 -21.94
CA VAL A 130 43.75 47.47 -20.76
C VAL A 130 42.42 46.80 -21.16
N LYS A 131 41.82 47.24 -22.26
CA LYS A 131 40.57 46.66 -22.79
C LYS A 131 40.80 45.21 -23.27
N GLU A 132 41.88 44.94 -23.98
CA GLU A 132 42.24 43.57 -24.40
C GLU A 132 42.47 42.65 -23.18
N MET A 133 43.17 43.15 -22.16
CA MET A 133 43.41 42.39 -20.93
C MET A 133 42.09 42.09 -20.19
N ARG A 134 41.18 43.07 -20.12
CA ARG A 134 39.84 42.89 -19.53
C ARG A 134 39.05 41.83 -20.29
N ASP A 135 39.03 41.90 -21.61
CA ASP A 135 38.24 41.00 -22.44
C ASP A 135 38.80 39.56 -22.39
N SER A 136 40.12 39.41 -22.28
CA SER A 136 40.80 38.12 -22.02
C SER A 136 40.38 37.52 -20.66
N LEU A 137 40.39 38.32 -19.59
CA LEU A 137 39.96 37.88 -18.25
C LEU A 137 38.48 37.50 -18.21
N ILE A 138 37.61 38.23 -18.92
CA ILE A 138 36.19 37.89 -19.07
C ILE A 138 36.04 36.52 -19.74
N LEU A 139 36.79 36.26 -20.81
CA LEU A 139 36.74 34.99 -21.53
C LEU A 139 37.20 33.81 -20.66
N GLU A 140 38.27 34.01 -19.87
CA GLU A 140 38.76 33.01 -18.93
C GLU A 140 37.75 32.72 -17.81
N ASN A 141 37.11 33.75 -17.26
CA ASN A 141 36.06 33.60 -16.24
C ASN A 141 34.85 32.82 -16.80
N LEU A 142 34.45 33.09 -18.05
CA LEU A 142 33.40 32.32 -18.72
C LEU A 142 33.77 30.84 -18.91
N LYS A 143 35.03 30.52 -19.22
CA LYS A 143 35.53 29.13 -19.29
C LYS A 143 35.46 28.45 -17.92
N LEU A 144 35.86 29.15 -16.86
CA LEU A 144 35.79 28.63 -15.49
C LEU A 144 34.34 28.38 -15.05
N LYS A 145 33.43 29.32 -15.31
CA LYS A 145 31.99 29.15 -15.03
C LYS A 145 31.41 27.92 -15.72
N LYS A 146 31.77 27.67 -16.99
CA LYS A 146 31.37 26.46 -17.71
C LYS A 146 31.93 25.20 -17.03
N LYS A 147 33.21 25.19 -16.67
CA LYS A 147 33.86 24.04 -16.00
C LYS A 147 33.21 23.73 -14.65
N VAL A 148 32.92 24.75 -13.84
CA VAL A 148 32.19 24.61 -12.56
C VAL A 148 30.79 24.06 -12.78
N SER A 149 30.06 24.53 -13.79
CA SER A 149 28.73 24.00 -14.12
C SER A 149 28.78 22.51 -14.49
N THR A 150 29.76 22.10 -15.29
CA THR A 150 29.97 20.68 -15.65
C THR A 150 30.29 19.83 -14.43
N LEU A 151 31.18 20.30 -13.54
CA LEU A 151 31.52 19.59 -12.30
C LEU A 151 30.31 19.46 -11.36
N LYS A 152 29.50 20.51 -11.21
CA LYS A 152 28.26 20.44 -10.42
C LYS A 152 27.30 19.38 -10.95
N LYS A 153 27.13 19.29 -12.28
CA LYS A 153 26.30 18.23 -12.89
C LYS A 153 26.85 16.83 -12.60
N GLN A 154 28.17 16.63 -12.73
CA GLN A 154 28.81 15.34 -12.44
C GLN A 154 28.65 14.94 -10.97
N ILE A 155 28.77 15.88 -10.03
CA ILE A 155 28.57 15.63 -8.59
C ILE A 155 27.12 15.23 -8.30
N VAL A 156 26.14 15.90 -8.91
CA VAL A 156 24.71 15.54 -8.74
C VAL A 156 24.44 14.13 -9.27
N THR A 157 24.93 13.80 -10.47
CA THR A 157 24.77 12.46 -11.05
C THR A 157 25.45 11.39 -10.17
N GLN A 158 26.65 11.64 -9.65
CA GLN A 158 27.33 10.71 -8.75
C GLN A 158 26.58 10.54 -7.41
N LYS A 159 25.98 11.61 -6.88
CA LYS A 159 25.13 11.51 -5.67
C LYS A 159 23.88 10.67 -5.93
N GLU A 160 23.17 10.92 -7.03
CA GLU A 160 21.99 10.14 -7.44
C GLU A 160 22.32 8.67 -7.67
N GLU A 161 23.44 8.35 -8.34
CA GLU A 161 23.91 6.97 -8.53
C GLU A 161 24.25 6.29 -7.21
N SER A 162 24.87 7.01 -6.26
CA SER A 162 25.19 6.47 -4.93
C SER A 162 23.95 6.25 -4.05
N GLU A 163 22.94 7.10 -4.15
CA GLU A 163 21.66 6.97 -3.45
C GLU A 163 20.84 5.82 -4.03
N ASN A 164 20.78 5.69 -5.36
CA ASN A 164 20.14 4.57 -6.04
C ASN A 164 20.81 3.24 -5.67
N SER A 165 22.15 3.19 -5.67
CA SER A 165 22.91 2.01 -5.24
C SER A 165 22.62 1.62 -3.78
N LYS A 166 22.56 2.60 -2.86
CA LYS A 166 22.20 2.36 -1.45
C LYS A 166 20.76 1.83 -1.34
N GLN A 167 19.81 2.45 -2.05
CA GLN A 167 18.42 2.02 -2.07
C GLN A 167 18.25 0.61 -2.64
N GLU A 168 18.95 0.26 -3.72
CA GLU A 168 18.96 -1.10 -4.28
C GLU A 168 19.52 -2.12 -3.28
N SER A 169 20.63 -1.80 -2.60
CA SER A 169 21.20 -2.70 -1.59
C SER A 169 20.31 -2.87 -0.36
N GLU A 170 19.60 -1.82 0.07
CA GLU A 170 18.62 -1.89 1.15
C GLU A 170 17.37 -2.65 0.73
N GLN A 171 16.89 -2.45 -0.50
CA GLN A 171 15.77 -3.20 -1.05
C GLN A 171 16.13 -4.69 -1.17
N GLU A 172 17.35 -5.02 -1.57
CA GLU A 172 17.82 -6.41 -1.67
C GLU A 172 17.99 -7.06 -0.29
N LYS A 173 18.57 -6.35 0.70
CA LYS A 173 18.61 -6.80 2.11
C LYS A 173 17.20 -6.99 2.69
N LYS A 174 16.27 -6.06 2.45
CA LYS A 174 14.86 -6.19 2.83
C LYS A 174 14.23 -7.40 2.16
N LYS A 175 14.49 -7.64 0.88
CA LYS A 175 13.97 -8.79 0.11
C LYS A 175 14.52 -10.12 0.61
N ILE A 176 15.79 -10.18 1.01
CA ILE A 176 16.44 -11.36 1.61
C ILE A 176 15.89 -11.62 3.03
N MET A 177 15.77 -10.59 3.87
CA MET A 177 15.14 -10.73 5.19
C MET A 177 13.67 -11.15 5.07
N LEU A 178 12.90 -10.52 4.17
CA LEU A 178 11.52 -10.90 3.88
C LEU A 178 11.47 -12.38 3.52
N LYS A 179 12.26 -12.85 2.55
CA LYS A 179 12.30 -14.27 2.16
C LYS A 179 12.60 -15.24 3.31
N ARG A 180 13.47 -14.87 4.26
CA ARG A 180 13.79 -15.72 5.42
C ARG A 180 12.67 -15.81 6.46
N ASN A 181 11.71 -14.88 6.43
CA ASN A 181 10.60 -14.83 7.38
C ASN A 181 9.32 -15.51 6.88
N TRP A 182 9.30 -16.03 5.64
CA TRP A 182 8.15 -16.75 5.09
C TRP A 182 8.36 -18.26 5.19
N LEU A 183 7.47 -18.95 5.90
CA LEU A 183 7.37 -20.41 5.89
C LEU A 183 5.92 -20.81 5.63
N ASN A 184 5.69 -21.77 4.73
CA ASN A 184 4.35 -22.16 4.26
C ASN A 184 3.50 -20.98 3.77
N HIS A 185 4.17 -19.95 3.25
CA HIS A 185 3.56 -18.68 2.87
C HIS A 185 2.86 -17.96 4.03
N VAL A 186 3.33 -18.14 5.25
CA VAL A 186 2.96 -17.32 6.41
C VAL A 186 4.14 -16.43 6.76
N ASN A 187 3.89 -15.15 6.97
CA ASN A 187 4.92 -14.24 7.48
C ASN A 187 5.12 -14.49 8.97
N VAL A 188 6.12 -15.30 9.30
CA VAL A 188 6.37 -15.81 10.65
C VAL A 188 6.79 -14.68 11.59
N LEU A 189 7.50 -13.67 11.10
CA LEU A 189 8.03 -12.60 11.97
C LEU A 189 6.92 -11.70 12.54
N PRO A 190 6.01 -11.08 11.74
CA PRO A 190 4.86 -10.35 12.27
C PRO A 190 3.97 -11.23 13.16
N LEU A 191 3.75 -12.49 12.77
CA LEU A 191 2.94 -13.41 13.56
C LEU A 191 3.55 -13.67 14.95
N LYS A 192 4.88 -13.89 15.03
CA LYS A 192 5.61 -14.01 16.30
C LYS A 192 5.53 -12.73 17.14
N LYS A 193 5.71 -11.56 16.53
CA LYS A 193 5.59 -10.26 17.22
C LYS A 193 4.18 -10.04 17.78
N SER A 194 3.15 -10.39 17.02
CA SER A 194 1.77 -10.34 17.49
C SER A 194 1.58 -11.27 18.69
N LEU A 195 2.08 -12.51 18.61
CA LEU A 195 2.04 -13.47 19.72
C LEU A 195 2.75 -12.94 20.98
N GLU A 196 3.95 -12.39 20.84
CA GLU A 196 4.71 -11.78 21.95
C GLU A 196 3.90 -10.64 22.60
N LYS A 197 3.36 -9.73 21.77
CA LYS A 197 2.51 -8.63 22.24
C LYS A 197 1.28 -9.14 23.02
N TYR A 198 0.67 -10.25 22.58
CA TYR A 198 -0.45 -10.87 23.28
C TYR A 198 -0.05 -11.48 24.63
N LEU A 199 1.11 -12.12 24.69
CA LEU A 199 1.61 -12.75 25.92
C LEU A 199 2.03 -11.71 26.97
N GLU A 200 2.60 -10.59 26.54
CA GLU A 200 2.99 -9.47 27.40
C GLU A 200 1.77 -8.71 27.92
N ASN A 201 0.80 -8.45 27.04
CA ASN A 201 -0.37 -7.65 27.37
C ASN A 201 -1.50 -8.55 27.85
N LYS A 202 -1.42 -9.03 29.11
CA LYS A 202 -2.43 -9.90 29.76
C LYS A 202 -3.85 -9.33 29.81
N LYS A 203 -4.08 -8.10 29.33
CA LYS A 203 -5.43 -7.52 29.20
C LYS A 203 -6.14 -8.14 27.99
N SER A 204 -7.34 -8.69 28.24
CA SER A 204 -8.14 -9.44 27.26
C SER A 204 -8.55 -8.67 26.01
N GLU A 205 -8.58 -7.33 26.08
CA GLU A 205 -9.11 -6.45 25.04
C GLU A 205 -8.37 -6.56 23.72
N VAL A 206 -7.05 -6.78 23.72
CA VAL A 206 -6.29 -6.90 22.46
C VAL A 206 -6.66 -8.21 21.73
N ALA A 207 -7.03 -9.26 22.46
CA ALA A 207 -7.27 -10.60 21.94
C ALA A 207 -8.71 -10.84 21.44
N CYS A 208 -9.60 -9.87 21.66
CA CYS A 208 -10.93 -9.88 21.11
C CYS A 208 -10.95 -8.99 19.87
N MET A 209 -11.35 -9.53 18.73
CA MET A 209 -11.58 -8.71 17.54
C MET A 209 -13.08 -8.55 17.37
N GLU A 210 -13.52 -7.30 17.31
CA GLU A 210 -14.87 -6.90 16.96
C GLU A 210 -14.81 -6.25 15.58
N ASP A 211 -15.51 -6.86 14.62
CA ASP A 211 -15.64 -6.32 13.28
C ASP A 211 -17.13 -6.06 12.98
N GLU A 212 -17.38 -4.97 12.27
CA GLU A 212 -18.69 -4.57 11.78
C GLU A 212 -18.72 -4.66 10.24
N TYR A 213 -19.82 -5.17 9.69
CA TYR A 213 -19.97 -5.42 8.27
C TYR A 213 -21.39 -5.13 7.79
N ASP A 214 -21.51 -4.32 6.75
CA ASP A 214 -22.79 -4.00 6.11
C ASP A 214 -23.07 -4.86 4.88
N PHE A 215 -24.30 -5.38 4.80
CA PHE A 215 -24.76 -6.17 3.67
C PHE A 215 -26.12 -5.71 3.18
N THR A 216 -26.28 -5.69 1.85
CA THR A 216 -27.49 -5.19 1.21
C THR A 216 -28.19 -6.25 0.38
N TRP A 217 -29.52 -6.26 0.44
CA TRP A 217 -30.36 -7.06 -0.45
C TRP A 217 -30.81 -6.25 -1.68
N ASN A 218 -30.30 -6.62 -2.85
CA ASN A 218 -30.57 -5.96 -4.11
C ASN A 218 -31.83 -6.49 -4.81
N PHE A 219 -32.99 -5.92 -4.50
CA PHE A 219 -34.24 -6.26 -5.19
C PHE A 219 -34.16 -5.99 -6.70
N GLY A 220 -34.72 -6.91 -7.50
CA GLY A 220 -34.79 -6.79 -8.96
C GLY A 220 -33.45 -7.01 -9.72
N LYS A 221 -32.31 -7.12 -9.03
CA LYS A 221 -31.02 -7.38 -9.65
C LYS A 221 -30.79 -8.89 -9.88
N LYS A 222 -29.87 -9.22 -10.79
CA LYS A 222 -29.48 -10.62 -11.09
C LYS A 222 -28.75 -11.30 -9.93
N ILE A 223 -28.08 -10.51 -9.08
CA ILE A 223 -27.37 -10.95 -7.89
C ILE A 223 -28.03 -10.24 -6.71
N PRO A 224 -28.74 -10.98 -5.84
CA PRO A 224 -29.56 -10.37 -4.80
C PRO A 224 -28.79 -9.99 -3.55
N PHE A 225 -27.61 -10.57 -3.28
CA PHE A 225 -26.80 -10.25 -2.11
C PHE A 225 -25.39 -9.84 -2.53
N SER A 226 -24.93 -8.71 -2.00
CA SER A 226 -23.57 -8.19 -2.22
C SER A 226 -23.00 -7.63 -0.92
N TYR A 227 -21.74 -7.95 -0.66
CA TYR A 227 -20.91 -7.32 0.38
C TYR A 227 -19.84 -6.47 -0.27
N HIS A 228 -19.78 -5.19 0.09
CA HIS A 228 -18.73 -4.27 -0.31
C HIS A 228 -17.82 -4.07 0.89
N GLY A 229 -16.61 -4.63 0.87
CA GLY A 229 -15.68 -4.43 1.97
C GLY A 229 -15.26 -2.97 2.11
N GLU A 230 -15.18 -2.51 3.35
CA GLU A 230 -14.73 -1.16 3.72
C GLU A 230 -13.21 -1.03 3.52
N ASN A 231 -12.78 -0.81 2.29
CA ASN A 231 -11.45 -0.25 2.08
C ASN A 231 -11.36 0.50 0.75
N ASN A 232 -11.37 1.84 0.81
CA ASN A 232 -11.33 2.72 -0.36
C ASN A 232 -10.00 2.62 -1.14
N GLU A 233 -8.95 2.08 -0.54
CA GLU A 233 -7.60 2.03 -1.14
C GLU A 233 -7.30 0.72 -1.90
N SER A 234 -8.05 -0.35 -1.64
CA SER A 234 -7.86 -1.64 -2.30
C SER A 234 -9.14 -2.06 -3.01
N LYS A 235 -9.03 -2.46 -4.29
CA LYS A 235 -10.12 -3.08 -5.05
C LYS A 235 -10.47 -4.45 -4.44
N ARG A 236 -10.99 -4.48 -3.22
CA ARG A 236 -11.35 -5.73 -2.54
C ARG A 236 -12.40 -6.46 -3.37
N PRO A 237 -12.25 -7.79 -3.54
CA PRO A 237 -13.21 -8.55 -4.31
C PRO A 237 -14.60 -8.53 -3.66
N LEU A 238 -15.62 -8.26 -4.48
CA LEU A 238 -17.02 -8.27 -4.09
C LEU A 238 -17.46 -9.71 -3.73
N ILE A 239 -17.97 -9.93 -2.52
CA ILE A 239 -18.59 -11.22 -2.18
C ILE A 239 -20.05 -11.16 -2.62
N ASN A 240 -20.42 -12.08 -3.50
CA ASN A 240 -21.78 -12.17 -4.04
C ASN A 240 -22.41 -13.50 -3.64
N SER A 241 -23.68 -13.46 -3.28
CA SER A 241 -24.47 -14.63 -2.95
C SER A 241 -25.82 -14.63 -3.64
N SER A 242 -26.41 -15.82 -3.80
CA SER A 242 -27.77 -15.96 -4.30
C SER A 242 -28.49 -17.13 -3.67
N ILE A 243 -29.81 -16.99 -3.57
CA ILE A 243 -30.70 -18.06 -3.16
C ILE A 243 -30.59 -19.24 -4.16
N PRO A 244 -30.36 -20.47 -3.69
CA PRO A 244 -30.38 -21.67 -4.52
C PRO A 244 -31.68 -21.86 -5.32
N PHE A 245 -31.59 -22.58 -6.43
CA PHE A 245 -32.73 -22.79 -7.33
C PHE A 245 -33.88 -23.53 -6.64
N VAL A 246 -33.58 -24.41 -5.69
CA VAL A 246 -34.57 -25.15 -4.89
C VAL A 246 -35.49 -24.23 -4.09
N TYR A 247 -35.04 -23.03 -3.71
CA TYR A 247 -35.85 -22.04 -3.00
C TYR A 247 -36.40 -20.94 -3.91
N GLY A 248 -36.31 -21.12 -5.23
CA GLY A 248 -36.86 -20.18 -6.22
C GLY A 248 -35.90 -19.07 -6.67
N GLY A 249 -34.61 -19.12 -6.29
CA GLY A 249 -33.58 -18.22 -6.80
C GLY A 249 -32.96 -18.66 -8.14
N VAL A 250 -31.89 -17.98 -8.54
CA VAL A 250 -31.25 -18.09 -9.88
C VAL A 250 -29.95 -18.91 -9.90
N SER A 251 -29.32 -19.17 -8.76
CA SER A 251 -28.12 -20.02 -8.56
C SER A 251 -26.94 -19.76 -9.50
N LYS A 252 -26.63 -18.48 -9.80
CA LYS A 252 -25.51 -18.09 -10.69
C LYS A 252 -24.20 -17.81 -9.95
N VAL A 253 -24.29 -17.61 -8.64
CA VAL A 253 -23.21 -17.31 -7.71
C VAL A 253 -23.36 -18.23 -6.49
N PRO A 254 -22.34 -18.35 -5.62
CA PRO A 254 -22.38 -19.27 -4.48
C PRO A 254 -23.60 -19.05 -3.59
N SER A 255 -24.10 -20.14 -3.01
CA SER A 255 -25.14 -20.06 -1.99
C SER A 255 -24.59 -19.50 -0.68
N PRO A 256 -25.44 -18.97 0.21
CA PRO A 256 -25.00 -18.45 1.51
C PRO A 256 -24.22 -19.49 2.32
N VAL A 257 -24.69 -20.74 2.32
CA VAL A 257 -24.03 -21.88 3.00
C VAL A 257 -22.67 -22.18 2.39
N GLN A 258 -22.52 -22.08 1.06
CA GLN A 258 -21.22 -22.30 0.39
C GLN A 258 -20.19 -21.25 0.79
N ILE A 259 -20.59 -19.97 0.90
CA ILE A 259 -19.72 -18.87 1.34
C ILE A 259 -19.28 -19.10 2.79
N PHE A 260 -20.23 -19.45 3.66
CA PHE A 260 -19.94 -19.81 5.05
C PHE A 260 -18.97 -20.98 5.17
N CYS A 261 -19.20 -22.07 4.42
CA CYS A 261 -18.31 -23.24 4.39
C CYS A 261 -16.89 -22.89 3.90
N VAL A 262 -16.76 -22.01 2.91
CA VAL A 262 -15.46 -21.48 2.47
C VAL A 262 -14.74 -20.75 3.61
N GLY A 263 -15.45 -19.88 4.33
CA GLY A 263 -14.91 -19.17 5.49
C GLY A 263 -14.38 -20.11 6.57
N ILE A 264 -15.15 -21.16 6.91
CA ILE A 264 -14.74 -22.17 7.92
C ILE A 264 -13.45 -22.88 7.52
N ILE A 265 -13.39 -23.44 6.30
CA ILE A 265 -12.18 -24.19 5.88
C ILE A 265 -10.98 -23.27 5.72
N SER A 266 -11.20 -22.01 5.35
CA SER A 266 -10.13 -21.03 5.24
C SER A 266 -9.56 -20.66 6.61
N GLU A 267 -10.40 -20.49 7.63
CA GLU A 267 -9.90 -20.27 9.00
C GLU A 267 -9.10 -21.49 9.43
N PHE A 268 -9.69 -22.69 9.35
CA PHE A 268 -9.04 -23.91 9.85
C PHE A 268 -7.68 -24.14 9.16
N ALA A 269 -7.63 -23.96 7.83
CA ALA A 269 -6.40 -24.02 7.07
C ALA A 269 -5.37 -23.00 7.57
N ARG A 270 -5.77 -21.75 7.84
CA ARG A 270 -4.90 -20.72 8.39
C ARG A 270 -4.36 -21.11 9.75
N SER A 271 -5.21 -21.57 10.65
CA SER A 271 -4.82 -22.02 11.99
C SER A 271 -3.78 -23.14 11.90
N PHE A 272 -4.05 -24.17 11.11
CA PHE A 272 -3.12 -25.30 10.92
C PHE A 272 -1.79 -24.89 10.28
N ILE A 273 -1.82 -24.19 9.13
CA ILE A 273 -0.60 -23.80 8.41
C ILE A 273 0.24 -22.81 9.22
N SER A 274 -0.38 -21.89 9.96
CA SER A 274 0.32 -20.95 10.84
C SER A 274 1.01 -21.66 12.00
N LEU A 275 0.37 -22.66 12.61
CA LEU A 275 0.99 -23.49 13.64
C LEU A 275 2.18 -24.26 13.09
N CYS A 276 2.07 -24.88 11.92
CA CYS A 276 3.21 -25.53 11.26
C CYS A 276 4.35 -24.53 10.99
N ALA A 277 4.03 -23.35 10.45
CA ALA A 277 5.03 -22.32 10.12
C ALA A 277 5.75 -21.76 11.36
N LEU A 278 5.02 -21.54 12.47
CA LEU A 278 5.62 -21.09 13.73
C LEU A 278 6.59 -22.11 14.32
N ASN A 279 6.38 -23.39 14.04
CA ASN A 279 7.17 -24.51 14.56
C ASN A 279 8.18 -25.07 13.54
N GLY A 280 8.43 -24.36 12.44
CA GLY A 280 9.45 -24.75 11.47
C GLY A 280 9.05 -25.95 10.57
N VAL A 281 7.82 -26.42 10.65
CA VAL A 281 7.31 -27.57 9.89
C VAL A 281 6.98 -27.14 8.47
N LYS A 282 7.68 -27.72 7.48
CA LYS A 282 7.47 -27.36 6.07
C LYS A 282 6.39 -28.21 5.41
N ILE A 283 5.40 -27.55 4.81
CA ILE A 283 4.33 -28.19 4.04
C ILE A 283 4.61 -27.97 2.55
N LYS A 284 4.49 -29.02 1.74
CA LYS A 284 4.68 -28.98 0.28
C LYS A 284 3.36 -28.75 -0.43
N GLU A 285 2.32 -29.51 -0.05
CA GLU A 285 0.96 -29.36 -0.57
C GLU A 285 -0.06 -29.45 0.57
N PHE A 286 -1.13 -28.65 0.46
CA PHE A 286 -2.23 -28.64 1.42
C PHE A 286 -3.57 -28.50 0.70
N TYR A 287 -4.45 -29.47 0.94
CA TYR A 287 -5.83 -29.50 0.46
C TYR A 287 -6.78 -29.67 1.63
N ILE A 288 -7.92 -28.99 1.56
CA ILE A 288 -8.98 -29.11 2.55
C ILE A 288 -10.33 -29.23 1.86
N GLU A 289 -11.21 -30.09 2.36
CA GLU A 289 -12.59 -30.24 1.90
C GLU A 289 -13.52 -30.14 3.11
N ASN A 290 -14.61 -29.37 2.96
CA ASN A 290 -15.73 -29.41 3.88
C ASN A 290 -16.94 -30.05 3.23
N GLU A 291 -17.61 -30.90 4.01
CA GLU A 291 -18.87 -31.51 3.69
C GLU A 291 -19.90 -31.11 4.75
N PHE A 292 -20.97 -30.43 4.33
CA PHE A 292 -21.98 -29.87 5.24
C PHE A 292 -23.39 -30.33 4.84
N HIS A 293 -24.07 -31.02 5.77
CA HIS A 293 -25.39 -31.60 5.58
C HIS A 293 -26.40 -30.87 6.44
N TYR A 294 -27.46 -30.35 5.82
CA TYR A 294 -28.55 -29.71 6.57
C TYR A 294 -29.93 -30.11 6.05
N SER A 295 -30.90 -30.14 6.97
CA SER A 295 -32.29 -30.53 6.74
C SER A 295 -33.06 -29.42 6.03
N MET A 296 -33.58 -29.73 4.85
CA MET A 296 -34.49 -28.86 4.11
C MET A 296 -35.84 -28.69 4.79
N LYS A 297 -36.29 -29.70 5.54
CA LYS A 297 -37.56 -29.66 6.27
C LYS A 297 -37.50 -28.72 7.45
N ALA A 298 -36.38 -28.70 8.16
CA ALA A 298 -36.14 -27.73 9.22
C ALA A 298 -36.10 -26.32 8.59
N PHE A 299 -35.23 -26.12 7.58
CA PHE A 299 -35.06 -24.82 6.90
C PHE A 299 -36.35 -24.20 6.35
N LEU A 300 -37.29 -24.99 5.82
CA LEU A 300 -38.55 -24.48 5.27
C LEU A 300 -39.72 -24.46 6.26
N ASP A 301 -39.42 -24.57 7.56
CA ASP A 301 -40.40 -24.61 8.65
C ASP A 301 -41.50 -25.66 8.40
N LEU A 302 -41.08 -26.84 7.92
CA LEU A 302 -41.96 -28.00 7.69
C LEU A 302 -41.88 -29.00 8.83
N LYS A 303 -40.74 -29.03 9.52
CA LYS A 303 -40.49 -29.82 10.74
C LYS A 303 -39.56 -29.04 11.67
N PRO A 304 -40.10 -28.10 12.47
CA PRO A 304 -39.29 -27.19 13.30
C PRO A 304 -38.48 -27.92 14.38
N SER A 305 -38.92 -29.10 14.80
CA SER A 305 -38.26 -29.95 15.79
C SER A 305 -37.06 -30.73 15.25
N ASP A 306 -36.88 -30.82 13.92
CA ASP A 306 -35.77 -31.57 13.33
C ASP A 306 -34.45 -30.81 13.51
N LYS A 307 -33.35 -31.54 13.72
CA LYS A 307 -32.01 -30.93 13.70
C LYS A 307 -31.75 -30.30 12.34
N TYR A 308 -31.34 -29.03 12.35
CA TYR A 308 -30.96 -28.31 11.13
C TYR A 308 -29.72 -28.91 10.51
N VAL A 309 -28.63 -29.02 11.27
CA VAL A 309 -27.38 -29.61 10.81
C VAL A 309 -27.31 -31.05 11.26
N THR A 310 -27.17 -31.98 10.32
CA THR A 310 -27.10 -33.41 10.62
C THR A 310 -25.70 -33.97 10.57
N LYS A 311 -24.84 -33.38 9.76
CA LYS A 311 -23.42 -33.76 9.66
C LYS A 311 -22.58 -32.59 9.16
N MET A 312 -21.41 -32.42 9.75
CA MET A 312 -20.36 -31.57 9.23
C MET A 312 -19.04 -32.32 9.29
N GLY A 313 -18.28 -32.30 8.19
CA GLY A 313 -16.97 -32.95 8.11
C GLY A 313 -15.91 -32.02 7.51
N ILE A 314 -14.68 -32.12 8.01
CA ILE A 314 -13.50 -31.44 7.47
C ILE A 314 -12.45 -32.51 7.17
N ARG A 315 -12.12 -32.67 5.89
CA ARG A 315 -11.07 -33.58 5.43
C ARG A 315 -9.86 -32.78 4.97
N VAL A 316 -8.68 -33.10 5.49
CA VAL A 316 -7.43 -32.42 5.16
C VAL A 316 -6.47 -33.43 4.53
N SER A 317 -5.82 -33.03 3.44
CA SER A 317 -4.72 -33.78 2.84
C SER A 317 -3.46 -32.92 2.81
N VAL A 318 -2.38 -33.45 3.39
CA VAL A 318 -1.09 -32.78 3.51
C VAL A 318 -0.02 -33.61 2.83
N GLN A 319 0.84 -32.97 2.04
CA GLN A 319 2.09 -33.54 1.58
C GLN A 319 3.26 -32.84 2.27
N THR A 320 4.14 -33.61 2.90
CA THR A 320 5.27 -33.10 3.68
C THR A 320 6.33 -34.20 3.86
N SER A 321 7.57 -33.78 4.13
CA SER A 321 8.68 -34.65 4.53
C SER A 321 8.83 -34.77 6.05
N GLU A 322 7.99 -34.07 6.81
CA GLU A 322 8.02 -34.00 8.27
C GLU A 322 7.39 -35.25 8.89
N HIS A 323 7.75 -35.56 10.15
CA HIS A 323 7.24 -36.74 10.83
C HIS A 323 5.71 -36.68 11.02
N GLN A 324 5.03 -37.81 10.77
CA GLN A 324 3.58 -37.93 10.90
C GLN A 324 3.07 -37.49 12.29
N GLU A 325 3.80 -37.80 13.36
CA GLU A 325 3.43 -37.43 14.73
C GLU A 325 3.35 -35.90 14.92
N ASP A 326 4.28 -35.15 14.33
CA ASP A 326 4.28 -33.69 14.39
C ASP A 326 3.07 -33.11 13.64
N ILE A 327 2.76 -33.64 12.45
CA ILE A 327 1.62 -33.20 11.66
C ILE A 327 0.31 -33.48 12.39
N GLN A 328 0.16 -34.65 13.01
CA GLN A 328 -1.01 -34.99 13.82
C GLN A 328 -1.14 -34.10 15.05
N LYS A 329 -0.03 -33.78 15.71
CA LYS A 329 0.01 -32.84 16.84
C LYS A 329 -0.51 -31.46 16.43
N TRP A 330 0.02 -30.87 15.37
CA TRP A 330 -0.39 -29.54 14.91
C TRP A 330 -1.83 -29.52 14.39
N PHE A 331 -2.28 -30.61 13.76
CA PHE A 331 -3.67 -30.75 13.31
C PHE A 331 -4.64 -30.75 14.50
N LYS A 332 -4.33 -31.50 15.56
CA LYS A 332 -5.13 -31.51 16.78
C LYS A 332 -5.15 -30.14 17.46
N MET A 333 -4.01 -29.46 17.53
CA MET A 333 -3.95 -28.09 18.08
C MET A 333 -4.79 -27.13 17.23
N ALA A 334 -4.79 -27.26 15.90
CA ALA A 334 -5.66 -26.45 15.04
C ALA A 334 -7.16 -26.72 15.29
N GLN A 335 -7.56 -27.96 15.58
CA GLN A 335 -8.95 -28.27 15.97
C GLN A 335 -9.36 -27.56 17.27
N GLU A 336 -8.46 -27.53 18.25
CA GLU A 336 -8.71 -26.93 19.56
C GLU A 336 -8.66 -25.39 19.53
N ASN A 337 -7.82 -24.83 18.65
CA ASN A 337 -7.48 -23.40 18.65
C ASN A 337 -8.14 -22.61 17.50
N CYS A 338 -8.72 -23.27 16.51
CA CYS A 338 -9.53 -22.62 15.46
C CYS A 338 -10.75 -21.94 16.08
N SER A 339 -10.83 -20.62 15.92
CA SER A 339 -11.94 -19.81 16.45
C SER A 339 -13.29 -20.25 15.88
N MET A 340 -13.33 -20.68 14.62
CA MET A 340 -14.56 -21.11 13.97
C MET A 340 -15.02 -22.51 14.35
N ILE A 341 -14.08 -23.42 14.64
CA ILE A 341 -14.44 -24.71 15.24
C ILE A 341 -14.99 -24.47 16.65
N ASN A 342 -14.38 -23.56 17.41
CA ASN A 342 -14.89 -23.19 18.74
C ASN A 342 -16.29 -22.54 18.65
N PHE A 343 -16.52 -21.59 17.74
CA PHE A 343 -17.85 -21.01 17.47
C PHE A 343 -18.91 -22.08 17.16
N LEU A 344 -18.56 -23.10 16.37
CA LEU A 344 -19.49 -24.17 16.02
C LEU A 344 -19.70 -25.18 17.15
N GLN A 345 -18.72 -25.37 18.03
CA GLN A 345 -18.78 -26.37 19.10
C GLN A 345 -19.27 -25.82 20.44
N CYS A 346 -19.34 -24.50 20.57
CA CYS A 346 -19.78 -23.78 21.77
C CYS A 346 -20.93 -22.83 21.40
N PRO A 347 -22.05 -22.86 22.14
CA PRO A 347 -23.09 -21.85 21.97
C PRO A 347 -22.48 -20.44 22.07
N THR A 348 -22.88 -19.58 21.15
CA THR A 348 -22.46 -18.18 21.05
C THR A 348 -23.63 -17.28 21.43
N ASP A 349 -23.35 -16.20 22.16
CA ASP A 349 -24.37 -15.22 22.49
C ASP A 349 -24.83 -14.54 21.20
N PHE A 350 -26.10 -14.76 20.86
CA PHE A 350 -26.70 -14.32 19.60
C PHE A 350 -27.78 -13.30 19.87
N GLU A 351 -27.54 -12.06 19.42
CA GLU A 351 -28.47 -10.95 19.50
C GLU A 351 -29.03 -10.63 18.10
N LEU A 352 -30.33 -10.40 18.04
CA LEU A 352 -31.04 -10.05 16.82
C LEU A 352 -31.85 -8.77 17.05
N GLU A 353 -31.40 -7.69 16.43
CA GLU A 353 -32.03 -6.38 16.48
C GLU A 353 -32.68 -6.03 15.14
N TYR A 354 -33.66 -5.14 15.15
CA TYR A 354 -34.26 -4.63 13.92
C TYR A 354 -34.82 -3.23 14.08
N GLU A 355 -34.70 -2.47 13.01
CA GLU A 355 -35.36 -1.20 12.76
C GLU A 355 -36.32 -1.36 11.59
N TYR A 356 -37.46 -0.68 11.67
CA TYR A 356 -38.54 -0.84 10.71
C TYR A 356 -39.11 0.52 10.31
N SER A 357 -39.31 0.70 9.01
CA SER A 357 -40.06 1.83 8.45
C SER A 357 -41.19 1.35 7.53
N GLN A 358 -42.36 1.98 7.70
CA GLN A 358 -43.54 1.68 6.89
C GLN A 358 -43.60 2.60 5.67
N LYS A 359 -43.77 2.05 4.46
CA LYS A 359 -44.21 2.81 3.29
C LYS A 359 -45.66 2.50 2.95
N TYR A 360 -46.39 3.50 2.47
CA TYR A 360 -47.73 3.34 1.93
C TYR A 360 -47.66 3.48 0.42
N ASP A 361 -47.96 2.41 -0.31
CA ASP A 361 -48.05 2.46 -1.77
C ASP A 361 -49.22 1.60 -2.26
N ASN A 362 -50.03 2.21 -3.13
CA ASN A 362 -51.20 1.58 -3.75
C ASN A 362 -50.83 0.69 -4.95
N GLU A 363 -49.59 0.72 -5.44
CA GLU A 363 -49.17 0.02 -6.67
C GLU A 363 -48.73 -1.45 -6.49
N ILE A 364 -48.62 -1.94 -5.25
CA ILE A 364 -48.08 -3.28 -4.90
C ILE A 364 -48.83 -4.44 -5.59
N ARG A 365 -50.09 -4.23 -6.00
CA ARG A 365 -50.91 -5.29 -6.62
C ARG A 365 -50.40 -5.75 -7.99
N LYS A 366 -49.68 -4.91 -8.75
CA LYS A 366 -49.25 -5.26 -10.13
C LYS A 366 -48.13 -6.31 -10.16
N GLU A 367 -47.19 -6.31 -9.22
CA GLU A 367 -46.03 -7.23 -9.26
C GLU A 367 -46.36 -8.70 -8.97
N MET A 368 -47.37 -8.99 -8.14
CA MET A 368 -47.74 -10.38 -7.78
C MET A 368 -48.13 -11.22 -9.00
N SER A 369 -48.60 -10.58 -10.08
CA SER A 369 -49.02 -11.24 -11.32
C SER A 369 -47.89 -11.94 -12.08
N LYS A 370 -46.62 -11.53 -11.89
CA LYS A 370 -45.46 -12.03 -12.66
C LYS A 370 -44.77 -13.24 -12.02
N GLY A 371 -45.30 -13.77 -10.90
CA GLY A 371 -44.76 -14.95 -10.21
C GLY A 371 -43.44 -14.75 -9.45
N LEU A 372 -42.74 -13.62 -9.66
CA LEU A 372 -41.61 -13.15 -8.87
C LEU A 372 -42.12 -12.26 -7.72
N PHE A 373 -41.74 -12.58 -6.49
CA PHE A 373 -42.10 -11.82 -5.31
C PHE A 373 -40.86 -11.72 -4.41
N ASN A 374 -40.51 -10.50 -4.00
CA ASN A 374 -39.23 -10.20 -3.30
C ASN A 374 -37.98 -10.73 -4.05
N GLY A 375 -38.02 -10.79 -5.39
CA GLY A 375 -36.94 -11.37 -6.21
C GLY A 375 -36.90 -12.90 -6.25
N ILE A 376 -37.85 -13.60 -5.61
CA ILE A 376 -37.98 -15.06 -5.57
C ILE A 376 -39.12 -15.53 -6.47
N ASN A 377 -38.91 -16.62 -7.22
CA ASN A 377 -40.01 -17.28 -7.93
C ASN A 377 -40.94 -18.01 -6.94
N SER A 378 -42.01 -17.32 -6.53
CA SER A 378 -42.94 -17.77 -5.48
C SER A 378 -43.69 -19.05 -5.85
N ASN A 379 -44.08 -19.21 -7.12
CA ASN A 379 -44.77 -20.42 -7.62
C ASN A 379 -43.86 -21.65 -7.50
N LYS A 380 -42.60 -21.49 -7.86
CA LYS A 380 -41.60 -22.54 -7.78
C LYS A 380 -41.21 -22.87 -6.34
N LEU A 381 -41.02 -21.86 -5.49
CA LEU A 381 -40.79 -22.06 -4.06
C LEU A 381 -41.92 -22.88 -3.42
N LYS A 382 -43.19 -22.50 -3.68
CA LYS A 382 -44.37 -23.25 -3.19
C LYS A 382 -44.41 -24.69 -3.73
N LYS A 383 -44.14 -24.88 -5.03
CA LYS A 383 -44.08 -26.21 -5.65
C LYS A 383 -43.02 -27.08 -4.99
N ASN A 384 -41.82 -26.55 -4.74
CA ASN A 384 -40.72 -27.27 -4.11
C ASN A 384 -41.01 -27.56 -2.63
N ARG A 385 -41.54 -26.59 -1.88
CA ARG A 385 -41.97 -26.80 -0.48
C ARG A 385 -42.99 -27.94 -0.37
N ARG A 386 -43.97 -28.01 -1.27
CA ARG A 386 -44.95 -29.12 -1.32
C ARG A 386 -44.32 -30.47 -1.70
N LYS A 387 -43.28 -30.49 -2.52
CA LYS A 387 -42.55 -31.73 -2.86
C LYS A 387 -41.77 -32.24 -1.66
N ILE A 388 -41.05 -31.35 -0.98
CA ILE A 388 -40.28 -31.62 0.25
C ILE A 388 -41.22 -32.10 1.36
N SER A 389 -42.35 -31.43 1.58
CA SER A 389 -43.32 -31.82 2.61
C SER A 389 -43.92 -33.22 2.39
N LYS A 390 -44.03 -33.68 1.14
CA LYS A 390 -44.60 -34.99 0.79
C LYS A 390 -43.55 -36.11 0.74
N SER A 391 -42.26 -35.80 0.69
CA SER A 391 -41.25 -36.84 0.59
C SER A 391 -41.09 -37.56 1.93
N LYS A 392 -41.19 -38.89 1.88
CA LYS A 392 -41.00 -39.79 3.03
C LYS A 392 -39.53 -40.11 3.28
N SER A 393 -38.64 -39.81 2.33
CA SER A 393 -37.23 -40.19 2.43
C SER A 393 -36.47 -39.24 3.37
N ASN A 394 -35.57 -39.81 4.17
CA ASN A 394 -34.55 -39.05 4.89
C ASN A 394 -33.48 -38.47 3.93
N LYS A 395 -33.60 -38.62 2.60
CA LYS A 395 -32.66 -38.09 1.60
C LYS A 395 -32.87 -36.60 1.29
N GLU A 396 -33.56 -35.86 2.15
CA GLU A 396 -33.83 -34.42 1.98
C GLU A 396 -32.79 -33.54 2.70
N PHE A 397 -31.56 -34.03 2.75
CA PHE A 397 -30.42 -33.23 3.16
C PHE A 397 -29.84 -32.55 1.93
N ASN A 398 -29.60 -31.25 2.04
CA ASN A 398 -28.71 -30.59 1.11
C ASN A 398 -27.28 -30.88 1.57
N ILE A 399 -26.50 -31.46 0.65
CA ILE A 399 -25.07 -31.73 0.86
C ILE A 399 -24.31 -30.64 0.12
N ILE A 400 -23.61 -29.82 0.88
CA ILE A 400 -22.69 -28.81 0.35
C ILE A 400 -21.27 -29.36 0.47
N LYS A 401 -20.54 -29.33 -0.65
CA LYS A 401 -19.12 -29.65 -0.69
C LYS A 401 -18.35 -28.44 -1.19
N VAL A 402 -17.37 -28.03 -0.39
CA VAL A 402 -16.45 -26.93 -0.71
C VAL A 402 -15.04 -27.44 -0.57
N ARG A 403 -14.18 -27.08 -1.50
CA ARG A 403 -12.75 -27.42 -1.46
C ARG A 403 -11.92 -26.17 -1.27
N GLY A 404 -10.74 -26.33 -0.70
CA GLY A 404 -9.77 -25.27 -0.47
C GLY A 404 -8.37 -25.77 -0.82
N ILE A 405 -7.58 -24.87 -1.37
CA ILE A 405 -6.16 -25.09 -1.64
C ILE A 405 -5.40 -23.93 -1.02
N TRP A 406 -4.37 -24.26 -0.23
CA TRP A 406 -3.41 -23.27 0.22
C TRP A 406 -2.32 -23.14 -0.84
N ASP A 407 -2.15 -21.94 -1.40
CA ASP A 407 -1.18 -21.73 -2.47
C ASP A 407 0.22 -21.56 -1.89
N LEU A 408 1.00 -22.64 -1.91
CA LEU A 408 2.39 -22.71 -1.42
C LEU A 408 3.44 -22.37 -2.50
N ARG A 409 3.03 -21.91 -3.69
CA ARG A 409 3.95 -21.68 -4.84
C ARG A 409 4.26 -20.21 -5.16
N ASN A 410 3.33 -19.27 -4.93
CA ASN A 410 3.58 -17.82 -5.07
C ASN A 410 3.41 -17.04 -3.75
N SER A 411 4.51 -16.64 -3.10
CA SER A 411 4.49 -16.05 -1.74
C SER A 411 4.24 -14.54 -1.66
N SER A 412 4.33 -13.78 -2.75
CA SER A 412 4.42 -12.31 -2.67
C SER A 412 3.36 -11.51 -3.44
N LYS A 413 2.51 -12.14 -4.26
CA LYS A 413 1.59 -11.41 -5.17
C LYS A 413 0.17 -11.96 -5.25
N SER A 414 -0.19 -12.98 -4.46
CA SER A 414 -1.51 -13.61 -4.55
C SER A 414 -2.06 -13.93 -3.19
N SER A 415 -3.39 -13.96 -3.09
CA SER A 415 -4.13 -14.51 -1.96
C SER A 415 -3.59 -15.88 -1.55
N GLN A 416 -3.36 -16.09 -0.26
CA GLN A 416 -2.75 -17.31 0.27
C GLN A 416 -3.68 -18.53 0.19
N PHE A 417 -5.00 -18.34 0.20
CA PHE A 417 -5.98 -19.42 0.12
C PHE A 417 -6.94 -19.25 -1.06
N LYS A 418 -7.24 -20.37 -1.73
CA LYS A 418 -8.19 -20.45 -2.84
C LYS A 418 -9.32 -21.43 -2.47
N GLY A 419 -10.49 -20.88 -2.22
CA GLY A 419 -11.73 -21.64 -2.06
C GLY A 419 -12.33 -22.00 -3.42
N LEU A 420 -12.67 -23.26 -3.64
CA LEU A 420 -13.30 -23.79 -4.84
C LEU A 420 -14.72 -24.23 -4.50
N ILE A 421 -15.69 -23.54 -5.11
CA ILE A 421 -17.11 -23.79 -4.95
C ILE A 421 -17.66 -24.36 -6.26
N LEU A 422 -18.39 -25.47 -6.17
CA LEU A 422 -19.19 -25.98 -7.27
C LEU A 422 -20.61 -25.45 -7.12
N CYS A 423 -20.97 -24.47 -7.94
CA CYS A 423 -22.34 -23.98 -8.03
C CYS A 423 -23.21 -24.93 -8.87
N GLU A 424 -24.53 -24.72 -8.82
CA GLU A 424 -25.44 -25.45 -9.68
C GLU A 424 -25.05 -25.32 -11.16
N LYS A 425 -25.35 -26.36 -11.94
CA LYS A 425 -24.90 -26.52 -13.34
C LYS A 425 -23.37 -26.67 -13.47
N ASN A 426 -22.71 -27.18 -12.42
CA ASN A 426 -21.27 -27.49 -12.40
C ASN A 426 -20.35 -26.30 -12.70
N LYS A 427 -20.82 -25.06 -12.50
CA LYS A 427 -19.98 -23.88 -12.63
C LYS A 427 -19.02 -23.82 -11.44
N LYS A 428 -17.72 -23.89 -11.73
CA LYS A 428 -16.66 -23.69 -10.73
C LYS A 428 -16.48 -22.20 -10.47
N ILE A 429 -16.56 -21.80 -9.20
CA ILE A 429 -16.25 -20.44 -8.73
C ILE A 429 -15.07 -20.54 -7.78
N THR A 430 -14.08 -19.69 -8.00
CA THR A 430 -12.90 -19.58 -7.14
C THR A 430 -13.02 -18.31 -6.30
N CYS A 431 -12.79 -18.44 -4.99
CA CYS A 431 -12.75 -17.35 -4.04
C CYS A 431 -11.31 -17.22 -3.54
N SER A 432 -10.76 -16.00 -3.56
CA SER A 432 -9.44 -15.70 -3.04
C SER A 432 -9.57 -15.15 -1.62
N ILE A 433 -8.92 -15.80 -0.67
CA ILE A 433 -8.90 -15.39 0.75
C ILE A 433 -7.47 -15.11 1.15
N ASP A 434 -7.31 -14.03 1.91
CA ASP A 434 -6.03 -13.62 2.46
C ASP A 434 -6.20 -13.14 3.91
N TRP A 435 -5.10 -12.85 4.59
CA TRP A 435 -5.13 -12.40 5.99
C TRP A 435 -4.45 -11.06 6.20
N PRO A 436 -4.80 -10.35 7.28
CA PRO A 436 -4.01 -9.22 7.77
C PRO A 436 -2.55 -9.61 8.05
N VAL A 437 -1.66 -8.64 7.87
CA VAL A 437 -0.21 -8.84 8.02
C VAL A 437 0.16 -9.28 9.45
N GLU A 438 -0.59 -8.79 10.43
CA GLU A 438 -0.42 -9.05 11.87
C GLU A 438 -0.58 -10.53 12.22
N ILE A 439 -1.36 -11.27 11.43
CA ILE A 439 -1.57 -12.72 11.60
C ILE A 439 -0.88 -13.55 10.52
N GLY A 440 0.13 -12.96 9.87
CA GLY A 440 1.01 -13.64 8.91
C GLY A 440 0.52 -13.62 7.46
N GLY A 441 -0.45 -12.76 7.12
CA GLY A 441 -0.97 -12.61 5.78
C GLY A 441 -0.31 -11.53 4.91
N THR A 442 -0.90 -11.28 3.73
CA THR A 442 -0.45 -10.21 2.81
C THR A 442 -1.46 -9.08 2.60
N ASN A 443 -2.66 -9.18 3.20
CA ASN A 443 -3.80 -8.28 3.03
C ASN A 443 -4.22 -8.04 1.56
N ASN A 444 -4.00 -9.03 0.69
CA ASN A 444 -4.28 -8.97 -0.77
C ASN A 444 -5.66 -9.52 -1.17
N GLY A 445 -6.49 -9.88 -0.21
CA GLY A 445 -7.79 -10.51 -0.44
C GLY A 445 -8.76 -10.27 0.69
N VAL A 446 -9.99 -10.71 0.49
CA VAL A 446 -11.02 -10.71 1.53
C VAL A 446 -10.62 -11.67 2.64
N ASN A 447 -10.81 -11.27 3.89
CA ASN A 447 -10.48 -12.04 5.07
C ASN A 447 -11.52 -13.15 5.32
N TRP A 448 -11.15 -14.19 6.05
CA TRP A 448 -12.07 -15.29 6.35
C TRP A 448 -13.27 -14.84 7.22
N HIS A 449 -13.08 -13.87 8.12
CA HIS A 449 -14.20 -13.32 8.93
C HIS A 449 -15.24 -12.66 8.02
N GLU A 450 -14.81 -11.90 7.01
CA GLU A 450 -15.69 -11.30 6.00
C GLU A 450 -16.48 -12.38 5.25
N PHE A 451 -15.86 -13.52 4.91
CA PHE A 451 -16.59 -14.66 4.30
C PHE A 451 -17.62 -15.27 5.25
N ILE A 452 -17.31 -15.35 6.54
CA ILE A 452 -18.20 -15.93 7.54
C ILE A 452 -19.37 -15.00 7.83
N ALA A 453 -19.09 -13.72 8.05
CA ALA A 453 -20.09 -12.66 8.15
C ALA A 453 -20.98 -12.65 6.92
N ALA A 454 -20.40 -12.64 5.70
CA ALA A 454 -21.17 -12.70 4.47
C ALA A 454 -22.02 -13.96 4.36
N GLY A 455 -21.49 -15.12 4.76
CA GLY A 455 -22.23 -16.38 4.78
C GLY A 455 -23.42 -16.35 5.76
N LEU A 456 -23.19 -15.94 7.01
CA LEU A 456 -24.18 -15.85 8.07
C LEU A 456 -25.26 -14.80 7.76
N SER A 457 -24.87 -13.57 7.40
CA SER A 457 -25.76 -12.49 6.99
C SER A 457 -26.60 -12.89 5.78
N SER A 458 -25.98 -13.48 4.75
CA SER A 458 -26.69 -13.94 3.55
C SER A 458 -27.67 -15.08 3.86
N MET A 459 -27.34 -15.98 4.80
CA MET A 459 -28.27 -17.02 5.26
C MET A 459 -29.48 -16.41 5.97
N SER A 460 -29.24 -15.44 6.85
CA SER A 460 -30.28 -14.73 7.61
C SER A 460 -31.21 -13.94 6.68
N LEU A 461 -30.63 -13.09 5.80
CA LEU A 461 -31.37 -12.33 4.80
C LEU A 461 -32.15 -13.23 3.84
N SER A 462 -31.52 -14.29 3.32
CA SER A 462 -32.19 -15.23 2.43
C SER A 462 -33.41 -15.85 3.12
N MET A 463 -33.29 -16.19 4.40
CA MET A 463 -34.42 -16.74 5.17
C MET A 463 -35.53 -15.70 5.35
N LEU A 464 -35.20 -14.46 5.71
CA LEU A 464 -36.15 -13.36 5.83
C LEU A 464 -36.95 -13.15 4.54
N VAL A 465 -36.26 -13.08 3.40
CA VAL A 465 -36.89 -12.90 2.09
C VAL A 465 -37.75 -14.11 1.69
N ILE A 466 -37.30 -15.34 1.98
CA ILE A 466 -38.06 -16.57 1.74
C ILE A 466 -39.34 -16.59 2.56
N MET A 467 -39.27 -16.31 3.87
CA MET A 467 -40.41 -16.33 4.76
C MET A 467 -41.41 -15.21 4.43
N ALA A 468 -40.92 -14.00 4.14
CA ALA A 468 -41.75 -12.91 3.65
C ALA A 468 -42.48 -13.29 2.35
N THR A 469 -41.80 -14.00 1.44
CA THR A 469 -42.40 -14.49 0.20
C THR A 469 -43.49 -15.53 0.45
N LEU A 470 -43.28 -16.44 1.40
CA LEU A 470 -44.28 -17.45 1.77
C LEU A 470 -45.51 -16.81 2.44
N GLN A 471 -45.29 -15.78 3.26
CA GLN A 471 -46.32 -15.02 3.97
C GLN A 471 -46.97 -13.90 3.12
N LYS A 472 -46.51 -13.69 1.87
CA LYS A 472 -46.96 -12.61 0.97
C LYS A 472 -46.75 -11.20 1.56
N ILE A 473 -45.65 -11.02 2.28
CA ILE A 473 -45.16 -9.74 2.80
C ILE A 473 -44.18 -9.16 1.78
N LYS A 474 -44.53 -8.04 1.16
CA LYS A 474 -43.66 -7.36 0.18
C LYS A 474 -42.61 -6.55 0.95
N LEU A 475 -41.35 -6.75 0.58
CA LEU A 475 -40.20 -6.01 1.10
C LEU A 475 -39.70 -5.09 -0.02
N GLU A 476 -39.29 -3.88 0.36
CA GLU A 476 -38.78 -2.87 -0.58
C GLU A 476 -37.27 -2.74 -0.47
N GLU A 477 -36.78 -2.69 0.75
CA GLU A 477 -35.37 -2.55 1.08
C GLU A 477 -35.08 -3.33 2.36
N ILE A 478 -33.93 -4.00 2.36
CA ILE A 478 -33.42 -4.71 3.52
C ILE A 478 -31.91 -4.53 3.54
N GLU A 479 -31.44 -4.03 4.66
CA GLU A 479 -30.02 -4.00 5.01
C GLU A 479 -29.83 -4.82 6.28
N ILE A 480 -28.66 -5.43 6.40
CA ILE A 480 -28.25 -6.09 7.63
C ILE A 480 -26.85 -5.61 7.97
N ASN A 481 -26.75 -5.09 9.18
CA ASN A 481 -25.49 -4.80 9.83
C ASN A 481 -25.14 -6.02 10.71
N TYR A 482 -23.92 -6.50 10.56
CA TYR A 482 -23.42 -7.67 11.27
C TYR A 482 -22.25 -7.22 12.13
N ILE A 483 -22.32 -7.54 13.42
CA ILE A 483 -21.21 -7.35 14.35
C ILE A 483 -20.84 -8.72 14.89
N ALA A 484 -19.57 -9.10 14.76
CA ALA A 484 -19.07 -10.29 15.44
C ALA A 484 -17.82 -10.01 16.24
N GLN A 485 -17.85 -10.58 17.43
CA GLN A 485 -16.75 -10.58 18.36
C GLN A 485 -16.25 -12.02 18.51
N PHE A 486 -15.00 -12.26 18.10
CA PHE A 486 -14.37 -13.58 18.21
C PHE A 486 -13.20 -13.53 19.20
N ASP A 487 -13.22 -14.42 20.20
CA ASP A 487 -12.09 -14.57 21.13
C ASP A 487 -10.94 -15.33 20.45
N ARG A 488 -9.80 -14.65 20.26
CA ARG A 488 -8.58 -15.23 19.68
C ARG A 488 -7.58 -15.73 20.71
N LYS A 489 -7.84 -15.65 22.02
CA LYS A 489 -6.91 -16.09 23.07
C LYS A 489 -6.50 -17.55 22.91
N ASN A 490 -7.41 -18.39 22.41
CA ASN A 490 -7.13 -19.79 22.15
C ASN A 490 -6.15 -20.02 21.00
N LEU A 491 -6.18 -19.17 19.96
CA LEU A 491 -5.29 -19.30 18.80
C LEU A 491 -3.81 -19.37 19.23
N PHE A 492 -3.49 -18.70 20.33
CA PHE A 492 -2.14 -18.49 20.84
C PHE A 492 -1.84 -19.25 22.13
N GLU A 493 -2.71 -20.18 22.52
CA GLU A 493 -2.56 -21.00 23.73
C GLU A 493 -2.40 -20.21 25.05
N ILE A 494 -2.81 -18.94 25.08
CA ILE A 494 -2.61 -18.06 26.24
C ILE A 494 -3.23 -18.64 27.52
N ASN A 495 -4.28 -19.46 27.35
CA ASN A 495 -5.02 -20.08 28.44
C ASN A 495 -4.61 -21.54 28.74
N ASN A 496 -3.48 -22.05 28.24
CA ASN A 496 -3.10 -23.45 28.49
C ASN A 496 -2.65 -23.62 29.96
N PRO A 497 -3.44 -24.31 30.83
CA PRO A 497 -3.17 -24.35 32.27
C PRO A 497 -1.91 -25.14 32.65
N LYS A 498 -1.21 -25.73 31.67
CA LYS A 498 0.07 -26.42 31.88
C LYS A 498 1.17 -25.51 32.45
N ASN A 499 1.08 -24.19 32.23
CA ASN A 499 2.02 -23.21 32.80
C ASN A 499 1.54 -22.60 34.14
N SER A 500 0.31 -22.89 34.58
CA SER A 500 -0.18 -22.47 35.88
C SER A 500 0.07 -23.56 36.92
N ASN A 501 0.81 -23.24 37.98
CA ASN A 501 1.17 -24.14 39.08
C ASN A 501 0.03 -25.12 39.44
N LYS A 502 0.35 -26.43 39.41
CA LYS A 502 -0.54 -27.61 39.53
C LYS A 502 -1.54 -27.65 40.71
N LYS A 503 -1.62 -26.64 41.59
CA LYS A 503 -2.30 -26.75 42.89
C LYS A 503 -3.80 -26.37 42.93
N LYS A 504 -4.44 -25.90 41.85
CA LYS A 504 -5.90 -25.65 41.86
C LYS A 504 -6.59 -26.01 40.54
N LYS A 505 -6.73 -27.31 40.24
CA LYS A 505 -7.63 -27.81 39.19
C LYS A 505 -9.10 -27.79 39.67
N LYS A 506 -9.67 -26.62 39.95
CA LYS A 506 -11.13 -26.48 39.84
C LYS A 506 -11.44 -26.46 38.34
N LYS A 507 -12.44 -27.23 37.89
CA LYS A 507 -12.94 -27.23 36.51
C LYS A 507 -13.43 -25.81 36.16
N GLN A 508 -12.54 -24.92 35.75
CA GLN A 508 -12.94 -23.72 35.03
C GLN A 508 -13.46 -24.21 33.69
N LYS A 509 -14.78 -24.10 33.50
CA LYS A 509 -15.40 -24.25 32.20
C LYS A 509 -14.75 -23.17 31.32
N LYS A 510 -14.13 -23.55 30.20
CA LYS A 510 -13.67 -22.57 29.21
C LYS A 510 -14.92 -21.86 28.70
N GLU A 511 -15.18 -20.68 29.22
CA GLU A 511 -16.23 -19.80 28.74
C GLU A 511 -15.64 -19.01 27.58
N PHE A 512 -16.31 -19.05 26.44
CA PHE A 512 -15.91 -18.31 25.25
C PHE A 512 -16.82 -17.11 25.15
N ASP A 513 -16.24 -15.92 25.20
CA ASP A 513 -16.97 -14.66 25.03
C ASP A 513 -17.12 -14.36 23.53
N ASN A 514 -17.66 -15.33 22.78
CA ASN A 514 -18.05 -15.06 21.40
C ASN A 514 -19.42 -14.39 21.43
N LYS A 515 -19.53 -13.25 20.75
CA LYS A 515 -20.79 -12.52 20.60
C LYS A 515 -21.06 -12.31 19.12
N LEU A 516 -22.30 -12.55 18.73
CA LEU A 516 -22.80 -12.33 17.38
C LEU A 516 -24.05 -11.45 17.45
N SER A 517 -24.00 -10.27 16.85
CA SER A 517 -25.15 -9.39 16.72
C SER A 517 -25.50 -9.18 15.25
N LEU A 518 -26.79 -9.25 14.96
CA LEU A 518 -27.36 -8.95 13.65
C LEU A 518 -28.41 -7.87 13.81
N LYS A 519 -28.25 -6.74 13.12
CA LYS A 519 -29.21 -5.65 13.12
C LYS A 519 -29.80 -5.48 11.72
N TYR A 520 -31.11 -5.67 11.60
CA TYR A 520 -31.82 -5.43 10.34
C TYR A 520 -32.30 -3.98 10.23
N SER A 521 -32.23 -3.41 9.03
CA SER A 521 -33.03 -2.24 8.63
C SER A 521 -34.02 -2.69 7.56
N ILE A 522 -35.33 -2.62 7.86
CA ILE A 522 -36.39 -3.16 6.99
C ILE A 522 -37.36 -2.07 6.57
N VAL A 523 -37.54 -1.92 5.26
CA VAL A 523 -38.58 -1.09 4.66
C VAL A 523 -39.68 -2.00 4.09
N SER A 524 -40.91 -1.87 4.59
CA SER A 524 -42.04 -2.68 4.13
C SER A 524 -43.36 -1.91 4.09
N PHE A 525 -44.30 -2.43 3.29
CA PHE A 525 -45.67 -1.92 3.18
C PHE A 525 -46.64 -2.54 4.19
N ARG A 526 -46.18 -3.51 4.99
CA ARG A 526 -46.99 -4.17 6.02
C ARG A 526 -46.75 -3.52 7.38
N PRO A 527 -47.74 -3.49 8.29
CA PRO A 527 -47.57 -2.95 9.64
C PRO A 527 -46.45 -3.62 10.43
N GLY A 528 -45.86 -2.90 11.39
CA GLY A 528 -44.71 -3.36 12.18
C GLY A 528 -44.91 -4.71 12.90
N PHE A 529 -46.11 -5.03 13.38
CA PHE A 529 -46.37 -6.31 14.05
C PHE A 529 -46.22 -7.53 13.11
N GLU A 530 -46.54 -7.39 11.82
CA GLU A 530 -46.32 -8.47 10.84
C GLU A 530 -44.82 -8.69 10.60
N ILE A 531 -44.04 -7.60 10.58
CA ILE A 531 -42.58 -7.66 10.44
C ILE A 531 -41.93 -8.28 11.68
N GLN A 532 -42.39 -7.92 12.88
CA GLN A 532 -41.92 -8.54 14.12
C GLN A 532 -42.16 -10.06 14.11
N ASN A 533 -43.36 -10.51 13.73
CA ASN A 533 -43.69 -11.94 13.62
C ASN A 533 -42.82 -12.66 12.57
N LEU A 534 -42.56 -11.99 11.45
CA LEU A 534 -41.65 -12.48 10.42
C LEU A 534 -40.22 -12.65 10.99
N ILE A 535 -39.69 -11.67 11.71
CA ILE A 535 -38.34 -11.73 12.32
C ILE A 535 -38.25 -12.84 13.35
N GLN A 536 -39.24 -12.99 14.23
CA GLN A 536 -39.29 -14.11 15.19
C GLN A 536 -39.31 -15.47 14.49
N THR A 537 -39.96 -15.57 13.33
CA THR A 537 -39.95 -16.78 12.51
C THR A 537 -38.54 -17.02 11.95
N VAL A 538 -37.88 -15.98 11.44
CA VAL A 538 -36.50 -16.07 10.91
C VAL A 538 -35.52 -16.46 12.01
N GLU A 539 -35.63 -15.89 13.21
CA GLU A 539 -34.75 -16.24 14.33
C GLU A 539 -34.87 -17.72 14.72
N LYS A 540 -36.09 -18.27 14.66
CA LYS A 540 -36.34 -19.69 14.96
C LYS A 540 -35.91 -20.62 13.82
N THR A 541 -35.97 -20.15 12.58
CA THR A 541 -35.85 -21.01 11.39
C THR A 541 -34.57 -20.80 10.58
N SER A 542 -33.81 -19.74 10.83
CA SER A 542 -32.59 -19.47 10.08
C SER A 542 -31.49 -20.45 10.50
N LEU A 543 -30.75 -20.92 9.49
CA LEU A 543 -29.55 -21.72 9.74
C LEU A 543 -28.50 -20.90 10.50
N CYS A 544 -28.44 -19.57 10.32
CA CYS A 544 -27.56 -18.68 11.06
C CYS A 544 -27.81 -18.74 12.57
N SER A 545 -29.05 -18.50 13.00
CA SER A 545 -29.43 -18.57 14.42
C SER A 545 -29.25 -19.97 15.00
N TYR A 546 -29.53 -21.02 14.20
CA TYR A 546 -29.26 -22.39 14.62
C TYR A 546 -27.77 -22.63 14.89
N LEU A 547 -26.89 -22.22 13.97
CA LEU A 547 -25.44 -22.39 14.09
C LEU A 547 -24.88 -21.65 15.31
N ALA A 548 -25.38 -20.45 15.61
CA ALA A 548 -24.94 -19.68 16.77
C ALA A 548 -25.39 -20.31 18.10
N LYS A 549 -26.63 -20.81 18.16
CA LYS A 549 -27.24 -21.30 19.42
C LYS A 549 -26.94 -22.76 19.75
N ASN A 550 -26.48 -23.55 18.78
CA ASN A 550 -26.36 -25.01 18.93
C ASN A 550 -24.93 -25.50 18.73
N LYS A 551 -24.55 -26.50 19.52
CA LYS A 551 -23.31 -27.24 19.31
C LYS A 551 -23.42 -28.15 18.08
N ILE A 552 -22.54 -27.92 17.12
CA ILE A 552 -22.42 -28.69 15.88
C ILE A 552 -21.29 -29.71 16.02
N PRO A 553 -21.57 -31.03 15.91
CA PRO A 553 -20.51 -32.03 15.84
C PRO A 553 -19.78 -31.93 14.50
N ILE A 554 -18.45 -32.00 14.54
CA ILE A 554 -17.59 -31.89 13.36
C ILE A 554 -16.68 -33.12 13.30
N ASP A 555 -16.79 -33.87 12.22
CA ASP A 555 -15.93 -35.01 11.94
C ASP A 555 -14.65 -34.53 11.26
N PHE A 556 -13.49 -34.81 11.84
CA PHE A 556 -12.20 -34.48 11.24
C PHE A 556 -11.52 -35.72 10.67
N ASP A 557 -10.95 -35.58 9.48
CA ASP A 557 -10.18 -36.61 8.80
C ASP A 557 -8.88 -36.00 8.26
N LEU A 558 -7.74 -36.63 8.53
CA LEU A 558 -6.41 -36.17 8.13
C LEU A 558 -5.71 -37.27 7.35
N LYS A 559 -5.40 -36.97 6.08
CA LYS A 559 -4.59 -37.81 5.21
C LYS A 559 -3.20 -37.19 5.03
N ILE A 560 -2.19 -37.84 5.57
CA ILE A 560 -0.78 -37.44 5.40
C ILE A 560 -0.22 -38.29 4.26
N ASN A 561 0.21 -37.65 3.18
CA ASN A 561 0.94 -38.30 2.11
C ASN A 561 2.43 -38.02 2.36
N GLU A 562 3.15 -39.01 2.86
CA GLU A 562 4.60 -38.91 2.98
C GLU A 562 5.21 -38.70 1.60
N GLU A 563 6.16 -37.78 1.51
CA GLU A 563 6.99 -37.67 0.33
C GLU A 563 7.87 -38.90 0.26
N VAL A 564 7.47 -39.88 -0.57
CA VAL A 564 8.35 -40.99 -0.92
C VAL A 564 9.60 -40.36 -1.51
N SER A 565 10.72 -40.48 -0.80
CA SER A 565 11.96 -39.86 -1.24
C SER A 565 12.25 -40.31 -2.68
N GLU A 566 12.78 -39.41 -3.51
CA GLU A 566 13.11 -39.75 -4.90
C GLU A 566 14.00 -41.00 -4.97
N GLN A 567 14.87 -41.18 -3.96
CA GLN A 567 15.68 -42.39 -3.77
C GLN A 567 14.86 -43.63 -3.45
N THR A 568 13.82 -43.55 -2.62
CA THR A 568 12.88 -44.64 -2.35
C THR A 568 12.07 -44.99 -3.60
N LEU A 569 11.68 -43.99 -4.39
CA LEU A 569 10.99 -44.19 -5.66
C LEU A 569 11.91 -44.88 -6.69
N ILE A 570 13.17 -44.45 -6.78
CA ILE A 570 14.21 -45.05 -7.60
C ILE A 570 14.48 -46.50 -7.13
N ALA A 571 14.65 -46.72 -5.83
CA ALA A 571 14.89 -48.04 -5.26
C ALA A 571 13.70 -48.99 -5.50
N SER A 572 12.47 -48.51 -5.34
CA SER A 572 11.26 -49.28 -5.65
C SER A 572 11.18 -49.64 -7.13
N LYS A 573 11.54 -48.70 -8.02
CA LYS A 573 11.59 -48.93 -9.47
C LYS A 573 12.72 -49.88 -9.88
N GLN A 574 13.87 -49.81 -9.21
CA GLN A 574 14.98 -50.75 -9.39
C GLN A 574 14.60 -52.16 -8.89
N LEU A 575 13.91 -52.25 -7.75
CA LEU A 575 13.40 -53.52 -7.22
C LEU A 575 12.33 -54.14 -8.12
N SER A 576 11.42 -53.33 -8.71
CA SER A 576 10.43 -53.87 -9.66
C SER A 576 11.11 -54.42 -10.92
N LEU A 577 12.09 -53.69 -11.47
CA LEU A 577 12.90 -54.12 -12.61
C LEU A 577 13.74 -55.37 -12.31
N LEU A 578 14.15 -55.57 -11.06
CA LEU A 578 14.84 -56.79 -10.62
C LEU A 578 13.88 -57.96 -10.42
N SER A 579 12.61 -57.73 -10.05
CA SER A 579 11.61 -58.79 -9.92
C SER A 579 11.03 -59.27 -11.24
N GLU A 580 11.10 -58.43 -12.29
CA GLU A 580 10.71 -58.79 -13.66
C GLU A 580 11.79 -59.58 -14.41
N LYS A 581 13.05 -59.50 -13.97
CA LYS A 581 14.18 -60.29 -14.47
C LYS A 581 14.29 -61.60 -13.72
#